data_AF-A0AAT9S515-F1
#
_entry.id   AF-A0AAT9S515-F1
#
_cell.length_a   1.000
_cell.length_b   1.000
_cell.length_c   1.000
_cell.angle_alpha   90.00
_cell.angle_beta   90.00
_cell.angle_gamma   90.00
#
_symmetry.space_group_name_H-M   'P 1'
#
loop_
_entity.id
_entity.type
_entity.pdbx_description
1 polymer ?
#
loop_
_entity_poly.entity_id
_entity_poly.type
_entity_poly.pdbx_seq_one_letter_code
_entity_poly.pdbx_strand_id
1 'polypeptide(L)'
;MNITELLTDLQARHDDAAARADELRRQIEDLTGALTETEAHLADLATTRKIIAELAPTGEGGEHGPPEQATTYQAIVNAFNQHPDQAFRVRELHELLGMPTDDPAMNVTRSRLATTSK
;
A
#
# COMPACT_ATOMS: atom_id res chain seq x y z
N MET A 1 -51.69 13.04 39.42
CA MET A 1 -51.41 13.23 38.00
C MET A 1 -52.72 13.41 37.27
N ASN A 2 -52.90 14.53 36.60
CA ASN A 2 -54.14 14.87 35.87
C ASN A 2 -54.09 14.26 34.46
N ILE A 3 -55.26 13.91 33.90
CA ILE A 3 -55.39 13.36 32.53
C ILE A 3 -54.73 14.30 31.51
N THR A 4 -54.84 15.61 31.70
CA THR A 4 -54.20 16.60 30.83
C THR A 4 -52.67 16.49 30.83
N GLU A 5 -52.06 16.31 32.00
CA GLU A 5 -50.60 16.14 32.12
C GLU A 5 -50.13 14.86 31.44
N LEU A 6 -50.89 13.76 31.59
CA LEU A 6 -50.60 12.48 30.94
C LEU A 6 -50.66 12.60 29.40
N LEU A 7 -51.66 13.29 28.86
CA LEU A 7 -51.79 13.50 27.42
C LEU A 7 -50.65 14.37 26.87
N THR A 8 -50.23 15.40 27.61
CA THR A 8 -49.09 16.23 27.23
C THR A 8 -47.78 15.45 27.22
N ASP A 9 -47.53 14.62 28.24
CA ASP A 9 -46.35 13.74 28.28
C ASP A 9 -46.36 12.71 27.13
N LEU A 10 -47.51 12.11 26.85
CA LEU A 10 -47.66 11.16 25.74
C LEU A 10 -47.39 11.82 24.38
N GLN A 11 -47.91 13.04 24.18
CA GLN A 11 -47.65 13.81 22.96
C GLN A 11 -46.16 14.12 22.80
N ALA A 12 -45.49 14.58 23.87
CA ALA A 12 -44.05 14.85 23.83
C ALA A 12 -43.23 13.60 23.50
N ARG A 13 -43.61 12.43 24.03
CA ARG A 13 -42.96 11.15 23.71
C ARG A 13 -43.19 10.72 22.26
N HIS A 14 -44.39 10.95 21.73
CA HIS A 14 -44.69 10.67 20.33
C HIS A 14 -43.82 11.54 19.42
N ASP A 15 -43.71 12.83 19.72
CA ASP A 15 -42.94 13.77 18.92
C ASP A 15 -41.43 13.46 18.97
N ASP A 16 -40.90 13.08 20.14
CA ASP A 16 -39.50 12.59 20.26
C ASP A 16 -39.27 11.30 19.47
N ALA A 17 -40.21 10.34 19.54
CA ALA A 17 -40.10 9.11 18.78
C ALA A 17 -40.14 9.35 17.27
N ALA A 18 -40.99 10.28 16.80
CA ALA A 18 -41.05 10.68 15.40
C ALA A 18 -39.73 11.33 14.94
N ALA A 19 -39.18 12.25 15.74
CA ALA A 19 -37.91 12.89 15.44
C ALA A 19 -36.76 11.87 15.35
N ARG A 20 -36.71 10.90 16.26
CA ARG A 20 -35.71 9.81 16.22
C ARG A 20 -35.89 8.89 15.01
N ALA A 21 -37.13 8.59 14.63
CA ALA A 21 -37.41 7.77 13.46
C ALA A 21 -36.95 8.46 12.17
N ASP A 22 -37.18 9.77 12.06
CA ASP A 22 -36.72 10.56 10.91
C ASP A 22 -35.20 10.66 10.85
N GLU A 23 -34.55 10.79 12.00
CA GLU A 23 -33.09 10.78 12.08
C GLU A 23 -32.49 9.43 11.65
N LEU A 24 -33.03 8.32 12.16
CA LEU A 24 -32.61 6.98 11.74
C LEU A 24 -32.83 6.76 10.24
N ARG A 25 -33.93 7.29 9.68
CA ARG A 25 -34.19 7.20 8.24
C ARG A 25 -33.12 7.92 7.42
N ARG A 26 -32.70 9.13 7.83
CA ARG A 26 -31.60 9.86 7.17
C ARG A 26 -30.28 9.09 7.27
N GLN A 27 -29.95 8.57 8.45
CA GLN A 27 -28.72 7.79 8.62
C GLN A 27 -28.69 6.54 7.75
N ILE A 28 -29.82 5.85 7.59
CA ILE A 28 -29.93 4.70 6.67
C ILE A 28 -29.70 5.16 5.22
N GLU A 29 -30.27 6.28 4.81
CA GLU A 29 -30.10 6.83 3.46
C GLU A 29 -28.63 7.21 3.19
N ASP A 30 -27.98 7.91 4.12
CA ASP A 30 -26.57 8.29 4.02
C ASP A 30 -25.64 7.06 3.95
N LEU A 31 -25.86 6.07 4.83
CA LEU A 31 -25.08 4.84 4.83
C LEU A 31 -25.30 4.00 3.57
N THR A 32 -26.52 3.99 3.04
CA THR A 32 -26.83 3.31 1.77
C THR A 32 -26.10 3.99 0.61
N GLY A 33 -26.09 5.33 0.59
CA GLY A 33 -25.30 6.11 -0.35
C GLY A 33 -23.82 5.77 -0.29
N ALA A 34 -23.22 5.84 0.90
CA ALA A 34 -21.82 5.50 1.10
C ALA A 34 -21.50 4.05 0.69
N LEU A 35 -22.40 3.09 0.95
CA LEU A 35 -22.22 1.71 0.53
C LEU A 35 -22.16 1.60 -1.01
N THR A 36 -23.13 2.21 -1.71
CA THR A 36 -23.15 2.17 -3.18
C THR A 36 -21.91 2.82 -3.81
N GLU A 37 -21.37 3.89 -3.22
CA GLU A 37 -20.11 4.50 -3.65
C GLU A 37 -18.92 3.54 -3.45
N THR A 38 -18.82 2.89 -2.29
CA THR A 38 -17.76 1.91 -2.05
C THR A 38 -17.84 0.69 -2.97
N GLU A 39 -19.05 0.23 -3.30
CA GLU A 39 -19.27 -0.84 -4.27
C GLU A 39 -18.80 -0.45 -5.67
N ALA A 40 -19.06 0.79 -6.10
CA ALA A 40 -18.55 1.31 -7.37
C ALA A 40 -17.01 1.35 -7.39
N HIS A 41 -16.38 1.83 -6.32
CA HIS A 41 -14.93 1.83 -6.20
C HIS A 41 -14.33 0.42 -6.22
N LEU A 42 -14.99 -0.57 -5.61
CA LEU A 42 -14.55 -1.96 -5.68
C LEU A 42 -14.62 -2.52 -7.11
N ALA A 43 -15.65 -2.15 -7.88
CA ALA A 43 -15.75 -2.53 -9.29
C ALA A 43 -14.63 -1.90 -10.13
N ASP A 44 -14.29 -0.63 -9.87
CA ASP A 44 -13.17 0.06 -10.52
C ASP A 44 -11.83 -0.61 -10.21
N LEU A 45 -11.59 -0.98 -8.94
CA LEU A 45 -10.40 -1.70 -8.52
C LEU A 45 -10.32 -3.11 -9.13
N ALA A 46 -11.45 -3.82 -9.23
CA ALA A 46 -11.52 -5.11 -9.89
C ALA A 46 -11.15 -4.99 -11.38
N THR A 47 -11.67 -3.96 -12.05
CA THR A 47 -11.35 -3.65 -13.45
C THR A 47 -9.86 -3.31 -13.61
N THR A 48 -9.33 -2.45 -12.74
CA THR A 48 -7.91 -2.05 -12.74
C THR A 48 -6.99 -3.26 -12.57
N ARG A 49 -7.31 -4.15 -11.62
CA ARG A 49 -6.57 -5.40 -11.40
C ARG A 49 -6.61 -6.31 -12.63
N LYS A 50 -7.76 -6.42 -13.31
CA LYS A 50 -7.87 -7.19 -14.56
C LYS A 50 -6.96 -6.62 -15.64
N ILE A 51 -6.96 -5.30 -15.83
CA ILE A 51 -6.08 -4.62 -16.79
C ILE A 51 -4.61 -4.88 -16.46
N ILE A 52 -4.22 -4.77 -15.18
CA ILE A 52 -2.84 -5.07 -14.75
C ILE A 52 -2.47 -6.52 -15.05
N ALA A 53 -3.38 -7.48 -14.80
CA ALA A 53 -3.13 -8.89 -15.09
C ALA A 53 -2.99 -9.16 -16.60
N GLU A 54 -3.75 -8.47 -17.44
CA GLU A 54 -3.64 -8.56 -18.91
C GLU A 54 -2.36 -7.92 -19.44
N LEU A 55 -1.85 -6.86 -18.78
CA LEU A 55 -0.61 -6.18 -19.13
C LEU A 55 0.64 -6.84 -18.52
N ALA A 56 0.47 -7.66 -17.49
CA ALA A 56 1.57 -8.42 -16.91
C ALA A 56 2.08 -9.41 -17.98
N PRO A 57 3.41 -9.48 -18.22
CA PRO A 57 3.94 -10.45 -19.16
C PRO A 57 3.54 -11.85 -18.70
N THR A 58 2.82 -12.57 -19.56
CA THR A 58 2.47 -13.98 -19.37
C THR A 58 3.74 -14.83 -19.37
N GLY A 59 4.43 -14.84 -18.24
CA GLY A 59 5.54 -15.72 -17.94
C GLY A 59 5.05 -17.09 -17.51
N GLU A 60 4.33 -17.79 -18.39
CA GLU A 60 4.24 -19.26 -18.30
C GLU A 60 5.32 -19.83 -19.22
N GLY A 61 6.45 -20.23 -18.64
CA GLY A 61 7.48 -21.01 -19.34
C GLY A 61 8.92 -20.64 -19.00
N GLY A 62 9.40 -21.12 -17.85
CA GLY A 62 10.83 -21.10 -17.52
C GLY A 62 11.05 -21.14 -16.02
N GLU A 63 11.08 -22.35 -15.46
CA GLU A 63 11.82 -22.71 -14.25
C GLU A 63 12.06 -21.55 -13.26
N HIS A 64 11.04 -21.22 -12.45
CA HIS A 64 11.21 -20.35 -11.31
C HIS A 64 12.04 -21.06 -10.23
N GLY A 65 13.36 -21.11 -10.45
CA GLY A 65 14.27 -20.84 -9.34
C GLY A 65 13.92 -19.46 -8.78
N PRO A 66 14.09 -19.24 -7.46
CA PRO A 66 13.75 -17.95 -6.86
C PRO A 66 14.43 -16.84 -7.66
N PRO A 67 13.73 -15.73 -7.98
CA PRO A 67 14.29 -14.68 -8.83
C PRO A 67 15.64 -14.32 -8.26
N GLU A 68 16.71 -14.41 -9.05
CA GLU A 68 18.06 -14.10 -8.54
C GLU A 68 18.10 -12.70 -7.90
N GLN A 69 17.22 -11.80 -8.34
CA GLN A 69 17.00 -10.47 -7.75
C GLN A 69 16.30 -10.52 -6.38
N ALA A 70 15.33 -11.41 -6.19
CA ALA A 70 14.66 -11.62 -4.91
C ALA A 70 15.60 -12.29 -3.90
N THR A 71 16.45 -13.24 -4.34
CA THR A 71 17.48 -13.83 -3.47
C THR A 71 18.58 -12.82 -3.15
N THR A 72 18.98 -11.97 -4.12
CA THR A 72 19.98 -10.92 -3.91
C THR A 72 19.49 -9.85 -2.94
N TYR A 73 18.26 -9.36 -3.10
CA TYR A 73 17.68 -8.38 -2.17
C TYR A 73 17.59 -8.94 -0.75
N GLN A 74 17.13 -10.18 -0.60
CA GLN A 74 17.08 -10.85 0.69
C GLN A 74 18.48 -11.00 1.32
N ALA A 75 19.49 -11.33 0.51
CA ALA A 75 20.87 -11.46 0.97
C ALA A 75 21.46 -10.11 1.41
N ILE A 76 21.18 -9.03 0.67
CA ILE A 76 21.57 -7.66 1.06
C ILE A 76 20.95 -7.27 2.39
N VAL A 77 19.63 -7.45 2.56
CA VAL A 77 18.92 -7.13 3.80
C VAL A 77 19.46 -7.95 4.98
N ASN A 78 19.74 -9.24 4.77
CA ASN A 78 20.35 -10.08 5.81
C ASN A 78 21.75 -9.61 6.21
N ALA A 79 22.59 -9.18 5.25
CA ALA A 79 23.93 -8.67 5.55
C ALA A 79 23.89 -7.40 6.41
N PHE A 80 22.97 -6.46 6.12
CA PHE A 80 22.78 -5.27 6.95
C PHE A 80 22.23 -5.61 8.34
N ASN A 81 21.32 -6.58 8.45
CA ASN A 81 20.79 -7.02 9.74
C ASN A 81 21.84 -7.71 10.62
N GLN A 82 22.82 -8.41 10.01
CA GLN A 82 23.91 -9.06 10.74
C GLN A 82 24.97 -8.07 11.22
N HIS A 83 25.09 -6.91 10.57
CA HIS A 83 26.08 -5.89 10.87
C HIS A 83 25.45 -4.48 10.97
N PRO A 84 24.60 -4.24 11.99
CA PRO A 84 23.83 -3.00 12.10
C PRO A 84 24.68 -1.74 12.30
N ASP A 85 25.89 -1.88 12.86
CA ASP A 85 26.80 -0.76 13.14
C ASP A 85 27.85 -0.54 12.04
N GLN A 86 27.80 -1.31 10.95
CA GLN A 86 28.79 -1.26 9.87
C GLN A 86 28.23 -0.60 8.61
N ALA A 87 28.87 0.48 8.18
CA ALA A 87 28.64 1.03 6.85
C ALA A 87 29.44 0.21 5.82
N PHE A 88 28.76 -0.45 4.89
CA PHE A 88 29.41 -1.20 3.81
C PHE A 88 29.73 -0.31 2.61
N ARG A 89 30.96 -0.37 2.10
CA ARG A 89 31.23 0.07 0.73
C ARG A 89 30.69 -0.95 -0.26
N VAL A 90 30.26 -0.53 -1.45
CA VAL A 90 29.66 -1.42 -2.46
C VAL A 90 30.55 -2.63 -2.75
N ARG A 91 31.88 -2.46 -2.82
CA ARG A 91 32.81 -3.57 -3.01
C ARG A 91 32.83 -4.57 -1.86
N GLU A 92 32.77 -4.08 -0.62
CA GLU A 92 32.77 -4.90 0.60
C GLU A 92 31.46 -5.68 0.73
N LEU A 93 30.33 -5.07 0.34
CA LEU A 93 29.03 -5.74 0.30
C LEU A 93 29.02 -6.84 -0.77
N HIS A 94 29.56 -6.58 -1.97
CA HIS A 94 29.65 -7.60 -3.02
C HIS A 94 30.56 -8.77 -2.60
N GLU A 95 31.70 -8.48 -1.96
CA GLU A 95 32.61 -9.51 -1.44
C GLU A 95 31.94 -10.35 -0.34
N LEU A 96 31.22 -9.71 0.58
CA LEU A 96 30.45 -10.38 1.64
C LEU A 96 29.32 -11.27 1.09
N LEU A 97 28.69 -10.83 0.01
CA LEU A 97 27.61 -11.56 -0.66
C LEU A 97 28.11 -12.58 -1.69
N GLY A 98 29.44 -12.70 -1.90
CA GLY A 98 30.03 -13.57 -2.91
C GLY A 98 29.64 -13.20 -4.35
N MET A 99 29.22 -11.96 -4.59
CA MET A 99 28.82 -11.47 -5.90
C MET A 99 30.04 -11.05 -6.72
N PRO A 100 30.04 -11.28 -8.05
CA PRO A 100 31.16 -10.89 -8.90
C PRO A 100 31.44 -9.39 -8.76
N THR A 101 32.69 -9.07 -8.44
CA THR A 101 33.20 -7.70 -8.23
C THR A 101 33.91 -7.13 -9.45
N ASP A 102 34.09 -7.95 -10.50
CA ASP A 102 34.82 -7.61 -11.73
C ASP A 102 33.94 -7.00 -12.83
N ASP A 103 32.86 -6.29 -12.48
CA ASP A 103 32.13 -5.51 -13.49
C ASP A 103 32.93 -4.22 -13.81
N PRO A 104 33.42 -4.05 -15.05
CA PRO A 104 34.14 -2.83 -15.46
C PRO A 104 33.30 -1.55 -15.30
N ALA A 105 31.97 -1.63 -15.19
CA ALA A 105 31.10 -0.48 -14.90
C ALA A 105 31.36 0.14 -13.50
N MET A 106 31.87 -0.63 -12.55
CA MET A 106 32.19 -0.17 -11.19
C MET A 106 33.46 0.70 -11.13
N ASN A 107 34.32 0.67 -12.16
CA ASN A 107 35.57 1.44 -12.24
C ASN A 107 35.43 2.76 -13.02
N VAL A 108 34.25 3.09 -13.57
CA VAL A 108 34.07 4.27 -14.43
C VAL A 108 33.31 5.36 -13.70
N THR A 109 33.89 5.97 -12.65
CA THR A 109 33.49 7.34 -12.29
C THR A 109 34.49 8.17 -11.50
N ARG A 110 35.82 8.05 -11.69
CA ARG A 110 36.72 9.04 -11.05
C ARG A 110 38.12 9.26 -11.62
N SER A 111 38.26 9.53 -12.92
CA SER A 111 39.37 10.36 -13.44
C SER A 111 39.11 10.91 -14.85
N ARG A 112 38.21 11.91 -14.94
CA ARG A 112 38.21 12.89 -16.05
C ARG A 112 38.08 14.32 -15.53
N LEU A 113 38.87 14.67 -14.51
CA LEU A 113 39.00 16.07 -14.07
C LEU A 113 40.46 16.42 -13.72
N ALA A 114 41.37 16.28 -14.69
CA ALA A 114 42.67 16.94 -14.69
C ALA A 114 43.31 16.96 -16.09
N THR A 115 42.54 17.31 -17.13
CA THR A 115 43.13 17.79 -18.40
C THR A 115 42.26 18.91 -18.92
N THR A 116 42.56 20.14 -18.49
CA THR A 116 42.39 21.42 -19.22
C THR A 116 42.58 22.59 -18.25
N SER A 117 43.82 22.97 -17.96
CA SER A 117 44.17 24.38 -17.87
C SER A 117 45.61 24.55 -18.31
N LYS A 118 45.82 25.69 -18.95
CA LYS A 118 46.87 26.10 -19.87
C LYS A 118 48.17 26.51 -19.18
#